data_AF-A0A2U2JE07-F1
#
_entry.id   AF-A0A2U2JE07-F1
#
_cell.length_a   1.000
_cell.length_b   1.000
_cell.length_c   1.000
_cell.angle_alpha   90.00
_cell.angle_beta   90.00
_cell.angle_gamma   90.00
#
_symmetry.space_group_name_H-M   'P 1'
#
loop_
_entity.id
_entity.type
_entity.pdbx_description
1 polymer ?
#
loop_
_entity_poly.entity_id
_entity_poly.type
_entity_poly.pdbx_seq_one_letter_code
_entity_poly.pdbx_strand_id
1 'polypeptide(L)'
;MATPTPVKYQFKATRYFKTTTHYELVNIPNALHVTEKINISESRDFAKSKPDYWVKERKNNKWVKPSLTGLFKTHKEHFFWGCRGRYQDLILFVFKNNREDLTLYYFKDFFTRHLKPIIDELE
;
A
#
# COMPACT_ATOMS: atom_id res chain seq x y z
N MET A 1 12.32 18.70 10.26
CA MET A 1 12.62 18.22 8.88
C MET A 1 11.28 18.18 8.17
N ALA A 2 11.15 18.80 6.99
CA ALA A 2 9.89 18.78 6.26
C ALA A 2 9.59 17.35 5.77
N THR A 3 8.36 16.88 5.98
CA THR A 3 7.88 15.61 5.42
C THR A 3 7.92 15.71 3.89
N PRO A 4 8.52 14.75 3.16
CA PRO A 4 8.52 14.81 1.70
C PRO A 4 7.10 14.65 1.16
N THR A 5 6.77 15.39 0.11
CA THR A 5 5.45 15.30 -0.54
C THR A 5 5.29 13.93 -1.18
N PRO A 6 4.28 13.12 -0.77
CA PRO A 6 4.07 11.81 -1.35
C PRO A 6 3.45 11.89 -2.75
N VAL A 7 3.74 10.88 -3.58
CA VAL A 7 2.98 10.63 -4.79
C VAL A 7 1.70 9.89 -4.42
N LYS A 8 0.55 10.48 -4.74
CA LYS A 8 -0.77 9.92 -4.45
C LYS A 8 -1.25 9.07 -5.62
N TYR A 9 -1.59 7.82 -5.34
CA TYR A 9 -2.21 6.89 -6.27
C TYR A 9 -3.61 6.54 -5.77
N GLN A 10 -4.58 6.53 -6.68
CA GLN A 10 -5.95 6.15 -6.38
C GLN A 10 -6.27 4.85 -7.09
N PHE A 11 -6.67 3.85 -6.33
CA PHE A 11 -7.06 2.54 -6.83
C PHE A 11 -8.51 2.26 -6.47
N LYS A 12 -9.19 1.51 -7.34
CA LYS A 12 -10.54 1.01 -7.12
C LYS A 12 -10.55 -0.51 -7.16
N ALA A 13 -11.29 -1.11 -6.24
CA ALA A 13 -11.46 -2.55 -6.19
C ALA A 13 -12.23 -3.02 -7.43
N THR A 14 -11.70 -4.04 -8.10
CA THR A 14 -12.30 -4.61 -9.32
C THR A 14 -12.83 -6.02 -9.11
N ARG A 15 -12.23 -6.77 -8.18
CA ARG A 15 -12.68 -8.14 -7.84
C ARG A 15 -12.46 -8.42 -6.37
N TYR A 16 -13.46 -9.06 -5.78
CA TYR A 16 -13.43 -9.52 -4.38
C TYR A 16 -13.36 -11.04 -4.33
N PHE A 17 -12.40 -11.56 -3.58
CA PHE A 17 -12.27 -12.96 -3.23
C PHE A 17 -12.31 -13.10 -1.71
N LYS A 18 -12.49 -14.33 -1.22
CA LYS A 18 -12.64 -14.61 0.21
C LYS A 18 -11.57 -13.98 1.11
N THR A 19 -10.33 -13.94 0.64
CA THR A 19 -9.17 -13.43 1.41
C THR A 19 -8.32 -12.48 0.58
N THR A 20 -8.79 -12.05 -0.60
CA THR A 20 -7.97 -11.24 -1.53
C THR A 20 -8.86 -10.28 -2.29
N THR A 21 -8.43 -9.04 -2.43
CA THR A 21 -9.09 -8.04 -3.26
C THR A 21 -8.12 -7.56 -4.32
N HIS A 22 -8.61 -7.48 -5.56
CA HIS A 22 -7.85 -6.90 -6.67
C HIS A 22 -8.23 -5.45 -6.84
N TYR A 23 -7.24 -4.62 -7.05
CA TYR A 23 -7.37 -3.19 -7.22
C TYR A 23 -6.72 -2.76 -8.52
N GLU A 24 -7.34 -1.82 -9.22
CA GLU A 24 -6.82 -1.22 -10.43
C GLU A 24 -6.72 0.30 -10.25
N LEU A 25 -5.64 0.86 -10.79
CA LEU A 25 -5.33 2.28 -10.69
C LEU A 25 -6.35 3.07 -11.51
N VAL A 26 -6.97 4.07 -10.88
CA VAL A 26 -7.97 4.94 -11.49
C VAL A 26 -7.32 6.04 -12.32
N ASN A 27 -6.24 6.62 -11.79
CA ASN A 27 -5.50 7.70 -12.44
C ASN A 27 -4.02 7.35 -12.54
N ILE A 28 -3.48 7.36 -13.75
CA ILE A 28 -2.07 7.10 -14.05
C ILE A 28 -1.30 8.42 -13.88
N PRO A 29 -0.47 8.60 -12.84
CA PRO A 29 0.41 9.76 -12.75
C PRO A 29 1.57 9.66 -13.74
N ASN A 30 2.21 10.80 -14.05
CA ASN A 30 3.34 10.87 -14.99
C ASN A 30 4.51 9.93 -14.65
N ALA A 31 4.71 9.58 -13.37
CA ALA A 31 5.71 8.61 -12.92
C ALA A 31 5.07 7.47 -12.14
N LEU A 32 5.21 6.25 -12.67
CA LEU A 32 4.66 5.05 -12.06
C LEU A 32 5.69 4.37 -11.15
N HIS A 33 5.57 4.55 -9.84
CA HIS A 33 6.37 3.80 -8.86
C HIS A 33 5.72 2.46 -8.50
N VAL A 34 4.41 2.33 -8.70
CA VAL A 34 3.62 1.13 -8.40
C VAL A 34 2.90 0.67 -9.66
N THR A 35 2.78 -0.63 -9.91
CA THR A 35 2.06 -1.11 -11.10
C THR A 35 0.57 -0.74 -11.07
N GLU A 36 -0.06 -0.61 -12.24
CA GLU A 36 -1.49 -0.28 -12.38
C GLU A 36 -2.44 -1.26 -11.67
N LYS A 37 -2.03 -2.51 -11.47
CA LYS A 37 -2.85 -3.53 -10.82
C LYS A 37 -2.12 -4.08 -9.61
N ILE A 38 -2.78 -4.02 -8.48
CA ILE A 38 -2.28 -4.61 -7.23
C ILE A 38 -3.31 -5.60 -6.69
N ASN A 39 -2.83 -6.60 -5.96
CA ASN A 39 -3.69 -7.39 -5.11
C ASN A 39 -3.30 -7.17 -3.65
N ILE A 40 -4.30 -7.23 -2.79
CA ILE A 40 -4.13 -7.18 -1.34
C ILE A 40 -4.78 -8.44 -0.81
N SER A 41 -4.00 -9.26 -0.13
CA SER A 41 -4.43 -10.55 0.41
C SER A 41 -4.23 -10.59 1.91
N GLU A 42 -5.19 -11.16 2.65
CA GLU A 42 -5.08 -11.37 4.09
C GLU A 42 -3.88 -12.27 4.39
N SER A 43 -3.12 -11.89 5.41
CA SER A 43 -2.01 -12.70 5.90
C SER A 43 -2.53 -13.95 6.58
N ARG A 44 -1.80 -15.05 6.39
CA ARG A 44 -2.05 -16.34 7.05
C ARG A 44 -1.03 -16.60 8.16
N ASP A 45 -0.38 -15.55 8.66
CA ASP A 45 0.62 -15.57 9.73
C ASP A 45 1.82 -16.51 9.52
N PHE A 46 2.13 -16.84 8.26
CA PHE A 46 3.32 -17.64 7.95
C PHE A 46 4.64 -16.88 8.14
N ALA A 47 4.63 -15.55 8.06
CA ALA A 47 5.82 -14.73 8.23
C ALA A 47 6.02 -14.33 9.69
N LYS A 48 7.28 -14.37 10.16
CA LYS A 48 7.65 -13.92 11.51
C LYS A 48 7.23 -12.46 11.80
N SER A 49 7.18 -11.62 10.77
CA SER A 49 6.76 -10.22 10.90
C SER A 49 5.26 -10.04 11.13
N LYS A 50 4.43 -11.06 10.88
CA LYS A 50 2.96 -11.05 11.07
C LYS A 50 2.27 -9.78 10.53
N PRO A 51 2.40 -9.47 9.23
CA PRO A 51 1.62 -8.39 8.63
C PRO A 51 0.13 -8.77 8.62
N ASP A 52 -0.77 -7.79 8.59
CA ASP A 52 -2.21 -8.03 8.46
C ASP A 52 -2.58 -8.42 7.01
N TYR A 53 -1.91 -7.79 6.03
CA TYR A 53 -2.13 -8.05 4.61
C TYR A 53 -0.82 -8.15 3.84
N TRP A 54 -0.88 -8.71 2.64
CA TRP A 54 0.20 -8.78 1.67
C TRP A 54 -0.21 -8.09 0.38
N VAL A 55 0.64 -7.18 -0.10
CA VAL A 55 0.46 -6.50 -1.38
C VAL A 55 1.31 -7.16 -2.45
N LYS A 56 0.73 -7.48 -3.60
CA LYS A 56 1.49 -7.89 -4.80
C LYS A 56 1.13 -7.01 -5.97
N GLU A 57 2.16 -6.70 -6.74
CA GLU A 57 2.05 -5.99 -8.01
C GLU A 57 1.83 -6.99 -9.16
N ARG A 58 1.20 -6.54 -10.24
CA ARG A 58 1.09 -7.34 -11.47
C ARG A 58 2.04 -6.80 -12.53
N LYS A 59 2.99 -7.62 -12.96
CA LYS A 59 3.94 -7.30 -14.05
C LYS A 59 3.86 -8.38 -15.12
N ASN A 60 3.81 -8.00 -16.40
CA ASN A 60 3.74 -8.92 -17.53
C ASN A 60 2.62 -9.96 -17.37
N ASN A 61 1.43 -9.49 -16.99
CA ASN A 61 0.23 -10.31 -16.75
C ASN A 61 0.33 -11.32 -15.58
N LYS A 62 1.43 -11.33 -14.82
CA LYS A 62 1.67 -12.24 -13.69
C LYS A 62 1.79 -11.47 -12.37
N TRP A 63 1.33 -12.06 -11.27
CA TRP A 63 1.56 -11.51 -9.93
C TRP A 63 3.01 -11.72 -9.52
N VAL A 64 3.71 -10.63 -9.19
CA VAL A 64 5.13 -10.65 -8.84
C VAL A 64 5.34 -11.43 -7.54
N LYS A 65 6.39 -12.25 -7.53
CA LYS A 65 6.91 -12.93 -6.35
C LYS A 65 8.38 -12.52 -6.18
N PRO A 66 8.84 -12.19 -4.96
CA PRO A 66 8.06 -12.09 -3.71
C PRO A 66 7.04 -10.93 -3.74
N SER A 67 6.11 -10.92 -2.78
CA SER A 67 5.16 -9.83 -2.59
C SER A 67 5.89 -8.49 -2.44
N LEU A 68 5.27 -7.39 -2.87
CA LEU A 68 5.85 -6.04 -2.80
C LEU A 68 6.17 -5.67 -1.34
N THR A 69 5.15 -5.75 -0.48
CA THR A 69 5.27 -5.45 0.95
C THR A 69 4.18 -6.16 1.74
N GLY A 70 4.46 -6.39 3.03
CA GLY A 70 3.40 -6.61 4.02
C GLY A 70 2.80 -5.27 4.45
N LEU A 71 1.52 -5.28 4.80
CA LEU A 71 0.83 -4.14 5.40
C LEU A 71 0.69 -4.37 6.90
N PHE A 72 1.00 -3.34 7.66
CA PHE A 72 0.90 -3.32 9.11
C PHE A 72 -0.06 -2.23 9.54
N LYS A 73 -0.89 -2.50 10.53
CA LYS A 73 -1.78 -1.49 11.12
C LYS A 73 -0.97 -0.30 11.66
N THR A 74 -1.56 0.87 11.52
CA THR A 74 -1.10 2.10 12.19
C THR A 74 -1.98 2.37 13.41
N HIS A 75 -1.76 3.52 14.06
CA HIS A 75 -2.60 4.00 15.16
C HIS A 75 -4.01 4.41 14.71
N LYS A 76 -4.21 4.65 13.39
CA LYS A 76 -5.47 5.11 12.82
C LYS A 76 -6.16 4.00 12.06
N GLU A 77 -7.47 3.89 12.22
CA GLU A 77 -8.27 2.88 11.52
C GLU A 77 -8.20 3.10 10.00
N HIS A 78 -8.18 2.00 9.24
CA HIS A 78 -8.06 1.98 7.77
C HIS A 78 -6.73 2.48 7.19
N PHE A 79 -5.81 2.98 8.03
CA PHE A 79 -4.45 3.34 7.64
C PHE A 79 -3.49 2.20 7.94
N PHE A 80 -2.80 1.76 6.90
CA PHE A 80 -1.79 0.72 6.97
C PHE A 80 -0.50 1.24 6.35
N TRP A 81 0.62 0.74 6.82
CA TRP A 81 1.92 1.08 6.27
C TRP A 81 2.64 -0.15 5.74
N GLY A 82 3.43 0.08 4.70
CA GLY A 82 4.35 -0.89 4.12
C GLY A 82 5.65 -0.19 3.72
N CYS A 83 6.61 -0.95 3.22
CA CYS A 83 7.88 -0.40 2.77
C CYS A 83 8.40 -1.10 1.52
N ARG A 84 9.22 -0.40 0.75
CA ARG A 84 9.94 -0.97 -0.39
C ARG A 84 11.45 -0.82 -0.18
N GLY A 85 12.23 -1.71 -0.79
CA GLY A 85 13.69 -1.58 -0.84
C GLY A 85 14.40 -1.77 0.50
N ARG A 86 13.85 -2.56 1.44
CA ARG A 86 14.37 -2.71 2.82
C ARG A 86 14.31 -1.40 3.62
N TYR A 87 13.12 -0.82 3.74
CA TYR A 87 12.88 0.44 4.45
C TYR A 87 13.53 1.67 3.78
N GLN A 88 13.67 1.64 2.45
CA GLN A 88 14.08 2.82 1.68
C GLN A 88 12.89 3.74 1.42
N ASP A 89 11.79 3.16 0.95
CA ASP A 89 10.55 3.89 0.67
C ASP A 89 9.48 3.53 1.69
N LEU A 90 8.72 4.53 2.12
CA LEU A 90 7.51 4.38 2.91
C LEU A 90 6.30 4.41 1.99
N ILE A 91 5.37 3.48 2.20
CA ILE A 91 4.13 3.43 1.47
C ILE A 91 2.99 3.37 2.48
N LEU A 92 2.07 4.34 2.42
CA LEU A 92 0.84 4.33 3.22
C LEU A 92 -0.34 3.91 2.35
N PHE A 93 -1.16 3.02 2.90
CA PHE A 93 -2.35 2.47 2.27
C PHE A 93 -3.56 2.89 3.11
N VAL A 94 -4.48 3.60 2.49
CA VAL A 94 -5.69 4.12 3.13
C VAL A 94 -6.90 3.52 2.43
N PHE A 95 -7.58 2.63 3.13
CA PHE A 95 -8.83 2.05 2.65
C PHE A 95 -9.98 3.00 2.95
N LYS A 96 -10.83 3.24 1.96
CA LYS A 96 -12.05 4.05 2.06
C LYS A 96 -13.22 3.27 1.51
N ASN A 97 -14.44 3.74 1.78
CA ASN A 97 -15.68 3.16 1.27
C ASN A 97 -15.72 1.64 1.45
N ASN A 98 -15.55 1.16 2.68
CA ASN A 98 -15.55 -0.26 3.01
C ASN A 98 -14.57 -1.12 2.16
N ARG A 99 -13.36 -0.58 1.92
CA ARG A 99 -12.29 -1.19 1.11
C ARG A 99 -12.54 -1.20 -0.40
N GLU A 100 -13.57 -0.53 -0.90
CA GLU A 100 -13.79 -0.35 -2.34
C GLU A 100 -12.73 0.58 -2.94
N ASP A 101 -12.43 1.68 -2.23
CA ASP A 101 -11.45 2.66 -2.66
C ASP A 101 -10.18 2.54 -1.84
N LEU A 102 -9.04 2.62 -2.53
CA LEU A 102 -7.73 2.55 -1.91
C LEU A 102 -6.90 3.75 -2.37
N THR A 103 -6.49 4.58 -1.41
CA THR A 103 -5.50 5.62 -1.66
C THR A 103 -4.14 5.14 -1.18
N LEU A 104 -3.14 5.19 -2.06
CA LEU A 104 -1.78 4.81 -1.77
C LEU A 104 -0.91 6.07 -1.84
N TYR A 105 -0.26 6.43 -0.73
CA TYR A 105 0.70 7.52 -0.64
C TYR A 105 2.11 6.94 -0.66
N TYR A 106 2.87 7.26 -1.70
CA TYR A 106 4.22 6.76 -1.91
C TYR A 106 5.25 7.84 -1.56
N PHE A 107 6.05 7.59 -0.54
CA PHE A 107 7.17 8.45 -0.14
C PHE A 107 8.47 7.80 -0.61
N LYS A 108 9.02 8.34 -1.70
CA LYS A 108 10.26 7.85 -2.29
C LYS A 108 11.46 8.32 -1.46
N ASP A 109 12.45 7.45 -1.26
CA ASP A 109 13.71 7.71 -0.56
C ASP A 109 13.50 8.25 0.87
N PHE A 110 12.36 7.91 1.48
CA PHE A 110 11.98 8.36 2.81
C PHE A 110 11.27 7.26 3.57
N PHE A 111 11.79 6.95 4.75
CA PHE A 111 11.17 6.03 5.69
C PHE A 111 11.27 6.56 7.10
N THR A 112 10.17 6.46 7.85
CA THR A 112 10.16 6.74 9.29
C THR A 112 9.26 5.76 10.01
N ARG A 113 9.59 5.48 11.28
CA ARG A 113 8.70 4.74 12.19
C ARG A 113 7.73 5.65 12.92
N HIS A 114 8.00 6.96 12.95
CA HIS A 114 7.13 7.96 13.54
C HIS A 114 6.02 8.36 12.55
N LEU A 115 5.10 7.42 12.30
CA LEU A 115 4.05 7.56 11.28
C LEU A 115 2.92 8.51 11.69
N LYS A 116 2.74 8.74 13.00
CA LYS A 116 1.66 9.56 13.55
C LYS A 116 1.55 10.96 12.91
N PRO A 117 2.60 11.81 12.95
CA PRO A 117 2.53 13.15 12.36
C PRO A 117 2.23 13.14 10.85
N ILE A 118 2.76 12.15 10.11
CA ILE A 118 2.51 12.04 8.67
C ILE A 118 1.05 11.71 8.38
N ILE A 119 0.48 10.78 9.14
CA ILE A 119 -0.92 10.37 8.97
C ILE A 119 -1.86 11.52 9.31
N ASP A 120 -1.54 12.29 10.35
CA ASP A 120 -2.33 13.45 10.78
C ASP A 120 -2.27 14.60 9.76
N GLU A 121 -1.17 14.76 9.02
CA GLU A 121 -1.02 15.76 7.94
C GLU A 121 -1.75 15.38 6.63
N LEU A 122 -2.15 14.11 6.45
CA LEU A 122 -2.77 13.60 5.21
C LEU A 122 -4.31 13.61 5.24
N GLU A 123 -4.90 14.02 6.36
CA GLU A 123 -6.34 14.23 6.56
C GLU A 123 -6.69 15.72 6.51
#